data_AF-A0AAP3Z304-F1
#
_entry.id   AF-A0AAP3Z304-F1
#
_cell.length_a   1.000
_cell.length_b   1.000
_cell.length_c   1.000
_cell.angle_alpha   90.00
_cell.angle_beta   90.00
_cell.angle_gamma   90.00
#
_symmetry.space_group_name_H-M   'P 1'
#
loop_
_entity.id
_entity.type
_entity.pdbx_description
1 polymer ?
#
loop_
_entity_poly.entity_id
_entity_poly.type
_entity_poly.pdbx_seq_one_letter_code
_entity_poly.pdbx_strand_id
1 'polypeptide(L)'
;MKNLTDKMSNVLLAAKTDPGSNLAQDVVWLISGGGLMMAVWGIVMLTQSGRQNDSQGKMEGTWLIIGGILLLAVGGGSMITGVFSNPPGN
;
A
#
# COMPACT_ATOMS: atom_id res chain seq x y z
N MET A 1 12.13 -4.12 44.64
CA MET A 1 13.00 -4.31 43.45
C MET A 1 12.26 -4.86 42.23
N LYS A 2 11.38 -5.87 42.34
CA LYS A 2 10.55 -6.36 41.21
C LYS A 2 9.84 -5.24 40.41
N ASN A 3 9.17 -4.33 41.12
CA ASN A 3 8.43 -3.22 40.52
C ASN A 3 9.30 -2.23 39.71
N LEU A 4 10.59 -2.10 40.04
CA LEU A 4 11.51 -1.26 39.26
C LEU A 4 11.96 -1.99 37.98
N THR A 5 12.27 -3.28 38.09
CA THR A 5 12.63 -4.14 36.96
C THR A 5 11.48 -4.28 35.97
N ASP A 6 10.24 -4.43 36.46
CA ASP A 6 9.04 -4.51 35.62
C ASP A 6 8.78 -3.19 34.89
N LYS A 7 8.95 -2.05 35.56
CA LYS A 7 8.85 -0.72 34.94
C LYS A 7 9.94 -0.48 33.90
N MET A 8 11.17 -0.90 34.19
CA MET A 8 12.30 -0.76 33.25
C MET A 8 12.12 -1.67 32.03
N SER A 9 11.60 -2.88 32.23
CA SER A 9 11.23 -3.81 31.15
C SER A 9 10.11 -3.26 30.27
N ASN A 10 9.09 -2.64 30.86
CA ASN A 10 8.00 -2.01 30.11
C ASN A 10 8.47 -0.77 29.34
N VAL A 11 9.41 0.01 29.88
CA VAL A 11 10.01 1.15 29.18
C VAL A 11 10.89 0.68 28.01
N LEU A 12 11.64 -0.40 28.18
CA LEU A 12 12.40 -1.03 27.08
C LEU A 12 11.50 -1.65 26.01
N LEU A 13 10.34 -2.21 26.39
CA LEU A 13 9.33 -2.69 25.44
C LEU A 13 8.71 -1.53 24.65
N ALA A 14 8.33 -0.45 25.35
CA ALA A 14 7.77 0.75 24.72
C ALA A 14 8.77 1.45 23.79
N ALA A 15 10.07 1.39 24.11
CA ALA A 15 11.14 1.89 23.26
C ALA A 15 11.47 0.97 22.07
N LYS A 16 11.10 -0.32 22.12
CA LYS A 16 11.29 -1.30 21.02
C LYS A 16 10.15 -1.25 20.00
N THR A 17 8.96 -0.80 20.39
CA THR A 17 7.90 -0.43 19.46
C THR A 17 8.28 0.87 18.76
N ASP A 18 9.11 0.77 17.71
CA ASP A 18 9.40 1.87 16.79
C ASP A 18 8.11 2.29 16.08
N PRO A 19 7.47 3.41 16.47
CA PRO A 19 6.18 3.82 15.90
C PRO A 19 6.31 4.17 14.42
N GLY A 20 7.53 4.52 13.98
CA GLY A 20 7.85 4.83 12.59
C GLY A 20 7.87 3.60 11.66
N SER A 21 8.07 2.39 12.20
CA SER A 21 8.11 1.17 11.37
C SER A 21 6.71 0.76 10.89
N ASN A 22 5.71 0.85 11.78
CA ASN A 22 4.31 0.55 11.45
C ASN A 22 3.72 1.59 10.48
N LEU A 23 4.02 2.88 10.70
CA LEU A 23 3.52 3.94 9.81
C LEU A 23 4.06 3.80 8.37
N ALA A 24 5.35 3.48 8.23
CA ALA A 24 5.95 3.22 6.92
C ALA A 24 5.31 2.00 6.25
N GLN A 25 5.06 0.93 7.01
CA GLN A 25 4.41 -0.27 6.49
C GLN A 25 2.97 -0.02 6.07
N ASP A 26 2.20 0.74 6.85
CA ASP A 26 0.81 1.14 6.55
C ASP A 26 0.73 1.97 5.27
N VAL A 27 1.63 2.94 5.12
CA VAL A 27 1.73 3.78 3.93
C VAL A 27 2.07 2.94 2.69
N VAL A 28 3.00 2.00 2.81
CA VAL A 28 3.33 1.09 1.71
C VAL A 28 2.15 0.20 1.34
N TRP A 29 1.43 -0.33 2.33
CA TRP A 29 0.24 -1.14 2.10
C TRP A 29 -0.86 -0.35 1.38
N LEU A 30 -1.12 0.89 1.84
CA LEU A 30 -2.08 1.80 1.21
C LEU A 30 -1.69 2.14 -0.23
N ILE A 31 -0.41 2.45 -0.47
CA ILE A 31 0.10 2.76 -1.81
C ILE A 31 -0.02 1.55 -2.74
N SER A 32 0.32 0.35 -2.24
CA SER A 32 0.24 -0.89 -3.02
C SER A 32 -1.20 -1.27 -3.34
N GLY A 33 -2.08 -1.26 -2.33
CA GLY A 33 -3.50 -1.56 -2.49
C GLY A 33 -4.21 -0.52 -3.37
N GLY A 34 -3.92 0.77 -3.16
CA GLY A 34 -4.41 1.86 -4.00
C GLY A 34 -3.92 1.77 -5.45
N GLY A 35 -2.65 1.41 -5.64
CA GLY A 35 -2.05 1.17 -6.97
C GLY A 35 -2.75 0.04 -7.73
N LEU A 36 -3.03 -1.09 -7.05
CA LEU A 36 -3.79 -2.19 -7.64
C LEU A 36 -5.19 -1.74 -8.08
N MET A 37 -5.91 -1.02 -7.21
CA MET A 37 -7.26 -0.54 -7.52
C MET A 37 -7.26 0.45 -8.69
N MET A 38 -6.28 1.36 -8.75
CA MET A 38 -6.12 2.27 -9.89
C MET A 38 -5.83 1.53 -11.19
N ALA A 39 -4.99 0.48 -11.15
CA ALA A 39 -4.70 -0.30 -12.34
C ALA A 39 -5.94 -1.06 -12.85
N VAL A 40 -6.69 -1.69 -11.94
CA VAL A 40 -7.95 -2.38 -12.28
C VAL A 40 -8.97 -1.39 -12.85
N TRP A 41 -9.11 -0.22 -12.22
CA TRP A 41 -10.00 0.82 -12.71
C TRP A 41 -9.60 1.34 -14.10
N GLY A 42 -8.30 1.52 -14.34
CA GLY A 42 -7.79 1.91 -15.66
C GLY A 42 -8.12 0.90 -16.75
N ILE A 43 -8.06 -0.41 -16.46
CA ILE A 43 -8.49 -1.48 -17.39
C ILE A 43 -9.99 -1.36 -17.71
N VAL A 44 -10.82 -1.10 -16.69
CA VAL A 44 -12.27 -0.89 -16.88
C VAL A 44 -12.53 0.33 -17.76
N MET A 45 -11.87 1.46 -17.50
CA MET A 45 -11.97 2.68 -18.32
C MET A 45 -11.53 2.46 -19.76
N LEU A 46 -10.42 1.75 -19.97
CA LEU A 46 -9.91 1.44 -21.31
C LEU A 46 -10.89 0.56 -22.09
N THR A 47 -11.54 -0.39 -21.41
CA THR A 47 -12.58 -1.24 -22.00
C THR A 47 -13.83 -0.44 -22.37
N GLN A 48 -14.30 0.45 -21.49
CA GLN A 48 -15.48 1.27 -21.74
C GLN A 48 -15.26 2.32 -22.85
N SER A 49 -14.14 3.06 -22.79
CA SER A 49 -13.75 4.03 -23.82
C SER A 49 -13.45 3.36 -25.16
N GLY A 50 -12.94 2.12 -25.15
CA GLY A 50 -12.84 1.26 -26.33
C GLY A 50 -14.18 1.08 -27.05
N ARG A 51 -15.26 0.82 -26.29
CA ARG A 51 -16.62 0.66 -26.84
C ARG A 51 -17.23 1.97 -27.33
N GLN A 52 -16.91 3.08 -26.67
CA GLN A 52 -17.43 4.41 -27.00
C GLN A 52 -16.57 5.14 -28.05
N ASN A 53 -15.47 4.53 -28.47
CA ASN A 53 -14.45 5.11 -29.33
C ASN A 53 -13.89 6.46 -28.84
N ASP A 54 -13.97 6.69 -27.54
CA ASP A 54 -13.48 7.88 -26.87
C ASP A 54 -11.96 7.81 -26.72
N SER A 55 -11.24 8.76 -27.32
CA SER A 55 -9.79 8.83 -27.26
C SER A 55 -9.29 9.34 -25.91
N GLN A 56 -10.07 10.18 -25.22
CA GLN A 56 -9.68 10.74 -23.93
C GLN A 56 -9.72 9.66 -22.84
N GLY A 57 -10.80 8.90 -22.75
CA GLY A 57 -10.91 7.79 -21.79
C GLY A 57 -9.88 6.67 -22.01
N LYS A 58 -9.44 6.44 -23.27
CA LYS A 58 -8.34 5.49 -23.56
C LYS A 58 -7.01 5.99 -23.01
N MET A 59 -6.73 7.29 -23.13
CA MET A 59 -5.51 7.90 -22.64
C MET A 59 -5.47 7.95 -21.11
N GLU A 60 -6.57 8.38 -20.47
CA GLU A 60 -6.69 8.42 -19.01
C GLU A 60 -6.63 7.01 -18.41
N GLY A 61 -7.35 6.05 -19.00
CA GLY A 61 -7.29 4.65 -18.57
C GLY A 61 -5.88 4.06 -18.66
N THR A 62 -5.14 4.38 -19.71
CA THR A 62 -3.74 3.93 -19.87
C THR A 62 -2.83 4.52 -18.80
N TRP A 63 -2.98 5.81 -18.48
CA TRP A 63 -2.22 6.45 -17.41
C TRP A 63 -2.52 5.87 -16.03
N LEU A 64 -3.79 5.53 -15.77
CA LEU A 64 -4.19 4.86 -14.52
C LEU A 64 -3.59 3.46 -14.39
N ILE A 65 -3.49 2.70 -15.49
CA ILE A 65 -2.83 1.39 -15.51
C ILE A 65 -1.35 1.54 -15.20
N ILE A 66 -0.65 2.43 -15.92
CA ILE A 66 0.80 2.63 -15.74
C ILE A 66 1.08 3.17 -14.33
N GLY A 67 0.32 4.17 -13.87
CA GLY A 67 0.45 4.73 -12.54
C GLY A 67 0.18 3.70 -11.45
N GLY A 68 -0.87 2.88 -11.60
CA GLY A 68 -1.19 1.81 -10.65
C GLY A 68 -0.11 0.73 -10.57
N ILE A 69 0.47 0.32 -11.70
CA ILE A 69 1.59 -0.64 -11.75
C ILE A 69 2.86 -0.04 -11.13
N LEU A 70 3.15 1.25 -11.37
CA LEU A 70 4.30 1.93 -10.76
C LEU A 70 4.16 2.01 -9.23
N LEU A 71 2.99 2.35 -8.72
CA LEU A 71 2.73 2.36 -7.28
C LEU A 71 2.85 0.96 -6.67
N LEU A 72 2.39 -0.07 -7.38
CA LEU A 72 2.61 -1.46 -7.02
C LEU A 72 4.09 -1.86 -7.02
N ALA A 73 4.90 -1.37 -7.96
CA ALA A 73 6.33 -1.65 -8.00
C ALA A 73 7.08 -0.96 -6.85
N VAL A 74 6.71 0.28 -6.53
CA VAL A 74 7.27 1.06 -5.41
C VAL A 74 6.93 0.38 -4.08
N GLY A 75 5.70 -0.12 -3.93
CA GLY A 75 5.31 -0.85 -2.72
C GLY A 75 5.81 -2.31 -2.68
N GLY A 76 5.84 -2.97 -3.83
CA GLY A 76 6.26 -4.36 -4.03
C GLY A 76 7.75 -4.61 -3.85
N GLY A 77 8.60 -3.58 -4.01
CA GLY A 77 10.02 -3.64 -3.64
C GLY A 77 10.28 -3.99 -2.17
N SER A 78 9.24 -3.94 -1.32
CA SER A 78 9.30 -4.34 0.09
C SER A 78 8.38 -5.50 0.49
N MET A 79 7.26 -5.76 -0.22
CA MET A 79 6.24 -6.72 0.24
C MET A 79 5.34 -7.29 -0.90
N ILE A 80 5.87 -8.00 -1.89
CA ILE A 80 5.00 -8.73 -2.87
C ILE A 80 4.12 -9.78 -2.17
N THR A 81 4.52 -10.30 -1.01
CA THR A 81 3.73 -11.28 -0.22
C THR A 81 2.72 -10.65 0.74
N GLY A 82 2.71 -9.31 0.88
CA GLY A 82 1.96 -8.60 1.94
C GLY A 82 0.68 -7.90 1.50
N VAL A 83 0.45 -7.67 0.19
CA VAL A 83 -0.68 -6.84 -0.29
C VAL A 83 -2.05 -7.47 0.06
N PHE A 84 -2.12 -8.79 0.24
CA PHE A 84 -3.32 -9.52 0.68
C PHE A 84 -3.22 -10.09 2.10
N SER A 85 -2.11 -9.86 2.81
CA SER A 85 -1.79 -10.52 4.08
C SER A 85 -1.94 -9.55 5.24
N ASN A 86 -3.18 -9.23 5.62
CA ASN A 86 -3.58 -8.37 6.73
C ASN A 86 -3.01 -6.92 6.64
N PRO A 87 -3.79 -5.87 6.94
CA PRO A 87 -3.19 -4.55 7.12
C PRO A 87 -2.09 -4.63 8.20
N PRO A 88 -0.97 -3.89 8.05
CA PRO A 88 0.06 -3.86 9.07
C PRO A 88 -0.53 -3.36 10.40
N GLY A 89 -0.07 -3.91 11.53
CA GLY A 89 -0.53 -3.48 12.86
C GLY A 89 -1.29 -4.51 13.72
N ASN A 90 -0.89 -5.79 13.72
CA ASN A 90 -1.13 -6.68 14.87
C ASN A 90 0.09 -6.69 15.81
#